data_AF-A0A5B0MUP6-F1
#
_entry.id   AF-A0A5B0MUP6-F1
#
_cell.length_a   1.000
_cell.length_b   1.000
_cell.length_c   1.000
_cell.angle_alpha   90.00
_cell.angle_beta   90.00
_cell.angle_gamma   90.00
#
_symmetry.space_group_name_H-M   'P 1'
#
loop_
_entity.id
_entity.type
_entity.pdbx_description
1 polymer ?
#
loop_
_entity_poly.entity_id
_entity_poly.type
_entity_poly.pdbx_seq_one_letter_code
_entity_poly.pdbx_strand_id
1 'polypeptide(L)'
;MFLMNFFQTKHIGLALLPMISLLHIGQVGLADGREVNCKLHFESDDSKADAACWSDENTKFTCPKTSCRSVKYRERHFGQLVYLHCLNEDAAKYDVKVHPRSYHHYPKGDPKWNFVPTGFVAAFDNVSHLWYNCLYDSKKNNQDTYTCSDCKQAS
;
A
#
# COMPACT_ATOMS: atom_id res chain seq x y z
N MET A 1 -25.39 -78.02 -4.17
CA MET A 1 -25.69 -77.20 -2.98
C MET A 1 -25.33 -75.76 -3.31
N PHE A 2 -26.34 -74.89 -3.35
CA PHE A 2 -26.34 -73.40 -3.39
C PHE A 2 -25.34 -72.69 -4.33
N LEU A 3 -25.74 -72.21 -5.52
CA LEU A 3 -26.39 -70.91 -5.79
C LEU A 3 -25.78 -69.74 -5.02
N MET A 4 -24.91 -68.95 -5.67
CA MET A 4 -24.86 -67.50 -5.51
C MET A 4 -24.67 -66.84 -6.88
N ASN A 5 -25.79 -66.38 -7.42
CA ASN A 5 -25.89 -65.34 -8.45
C ASN A 5 -25.71 -63.96 -7.80
N PHE A 6 -25.54 -62.97 -8.68
CA PHE A 6 -25.73 -61.52 -8.50
C PHE A 6 -24.51 -60.80 -7.87
N PHE A 7 -23.85 -59.84 -8.53
CA PHE A 7 -24.38 -58.76 -9.34
C PHE A 7 -23.43 -58.37 -10.50
N GLN A 8 -23.94 -58.43 -11.73
CA GLN A 8 -23.51 -57.51 -12.78
C GLN A 8 -24.21 -56.17 -12.54
N THR A 9 -23.43 -55.10 -12.33
CA THR A 9 -23.97 -53.74 -12.37
C THR A 9 -23.05 -52.85 -13.19
N LYS A 10 -23.51 -52.59 -14.41
CA LYS A 10 -23.25 -51.49 -15.33
C LYS A 10 -22.37 -50.34 -14.78
N HIS A 11 -21.22 -50.12 -15.41
CA HIS A 11 -20.73 -48.78 -15.69
C HIS A 11 -20.24 -48.69 -17.14
N ILE A 12 -21.22 -48.62 -18.04
CA ILE A 12 -21.09 -47.86 -19.29
C ILE A 12 -21.14 -46.39 -18.87
N GLY A 13 -20.17 -45.58 -19.28
CA GLY A 13 -20.37 -44.13 -19.25
C GLY A 13 -19.12 -43.30 -19.05
N LEU A 14 -18.72 -42.66 -20.14
CA LEU A 14 -17.96 -41.41 -20.21
C LEU A 14 -16.47 -41.44 -19.82
N ALA A 15 -15.67 -41.82 -20.82
CA ALA A 15 -14.63 -40.92 -21.27
C ALA A 15 -15.27 -39.57 -21.69
N LEU A 16 -14.62 -38.46 -21.36
CA LEU A 16 -15.03 -37.03 -21.46
C LEU A 16 -15.63 -36.45 -20.19
N LEU A 17 -14.76 -35.88 -19.36
CA LEU A 17 -14.91 -34.53 -18.83
C LEU A 17 -13.50 -33.88 -18.81
N PRO A 18 -13.42 -32.58 -19.09
CA PRO A 18 -12.57 -32.07 -20.14
C PRO A 18 -11.42 -31.25 -19.56
N MET A 19 -10.29 -31.28 -20.28
CA MET A 19 -9.59 -30.13 -20.83
C MET A 19 -10.12 -28.72 -20.47
N ILE A 20 -10.21 -28.34 -19.19
CA ILE A 20 -10.43 -26.96 -18.74
C ILE A 20 -9.64 -26.73 -17.44
N SER A 21 -8.32 -26.67 -17.56
CA SER A 21 -7.49 -25.93 -16.59
C SER A 21 -6.57 -24.93 -17.28
N LEU A 22 -6.75 -24.71 -18.59
CA LEU A 22 -5.97 -23.77 -19.41
C LEU A 22 -6.75 -22.50 -19.78
N LEU A 23 -7.62 -22.02 -18.89
CA LEU A 23 -8.40 -20.81 -19.15
C LEU A 23 -8.50 -19.88 -17.93
N HIS A 24 -7.44 -19.80 -17.11
CA HIS A 24 -7.22 -18.65 -16.22
C HIS A 24 -5.86 -17.94 -16.48
N ILE A 25 -5.13 -18.31 -17.53
CA ILE A 25 -3.92 -17.58 -17.98
C ILE A 25 -4.30 -16.40 -18.92
N GLY A 26 -5.56 -16.28 -19.29
CA GLY A 26 -6.07 -15.22 -20.17
C GLY A 26 -6.64 -14.03 -19.41
N GLN A 27 -5.82 -13.33 -18.62
CA GLN A 27 -6.00 -11.91 -18.28
C GLN A 27 -4.88 -11.38 -17.36
N VAL A 28 -3.62 -11.82 -17.55
CA VAL A 28 -2.53 -10.89 -17.28
C VAL A 28 -2.51 -9.94 -18.47
N GLY A 29 -3.47 -9.01 -18.49
CA GLY A 29 -3.22 -7.78 -19.21
C GLY A 29 -1.87 -7.32 -18.69
N LEU A 30 -0.89 -7.13 -19.59
CA LEU A 30 0.24 -6.28 -19.30
C LEU A 30 -0.38 -4.96 -18.85
N ALA A 31 -0.61 -4.84 -17.55
CA ALA A 31 -0.95 -3.59 -16.94
C ALA A 31 0.27 -2.76 -17.26
N ASP A 32 0.07 -1.73 -18.07
CA ASP A 32 1.06 -0.69 -18.36
C ASP A 32 1.29 0.09 -17.07
N GLY A 33 1.83 -0.64 -16.09
CA GLY A 33 1.89 -0.30 -14.70
C GLY A 33 3.20 0.38 -14.47
N ARG A 34 3.13 1.67 -14.15
CA ARG A 34 4.34 2.49 -13.99
C ARG A 34 4.86 2.38 -12.56
N GLU A 35 6.19 2.43 -12.41
CA GLU A 35 6.80 2.71 -11.11
C GLU A 35 6.65 4.20 -10.77
N VAL A 36 6.06 4.50 -9.60
CA VAL A 36 5.75 5.86 -9.14
C VAL A 36 6.35 6.09 -7.76
N ASN A 37 7.05 7.21 -7.59
CA ASN A 37 7.49 7.68 -6.27
C ASN A 37 6.40 8.57 -5.66
N CYS A 38 5.82 8.14 -4.56
CA CYS A 38 4.72 8.81 -3.85
C CYS A 38 5.25 9.90 -2.91
N LYS A 39 6.15 10.75 -3.42
CA LYS A 39 6.91 11.68 -2.56
C LYS A 39 6.02 12.72 -1.90
N LEU A 40 5.04 13.24 -2.65
CA LEU A 40 4.20 14.33 -2.16
C LEU A 40 3.15 13.84 -1.15
N HIS A 41 2.41 12.80 -1.55
CA HIS A 41 1.29 12.28 -0.77
C HIS A 41 1.14 10.78 -1.02
N PHE A 42 0.84 10.05 0.05
CA PHE A 42 0.38 8.68 0.01
C PHE A 42 -0.83 8.50 0.92
N GLU A 43 -1.94 8.00 0.39
CA GLU A 43 -3.17 7.73 1.14
C GLU A 43 -3.52 6.25 1.05
N SER A 44 -3.73 5.61 2.20
CA SER A 44 -4.15 4.23 2.28
C SER A 44 -5.45 4.10 3.09
N ASP A 45 -6.36 3.28 2.59
CA ASP A 45 -7.55 2.83 3.30
C ASP A 45 -7.42 1.36 3.70
N ASP A 46 -7.48 0.98 4.99
CA ASP A 46 -7.35 -0.41 5.44
C ASP A 46 -8.40 -1.35 4.80
N SER A 47 -9.55 -0.81 4.40
CA SER A 47 -10.58 -1.56 3.69
C SER A 47 -10.26 -1.85 2.21
N LYS A 48 -9.21 -1.24 1.67
CA LYS A 48 -8.85 -1.32 0.24
C LYS A 48 -7.51 -2.01 0.04
N ALA A 49 -7.38 -2.78 -1.03
CA ALA A 49 -6.11 -3.39 -1.44
C ALA A 49 -5.13 -2.36 -2.05
N ASP A 50 -5.68 -1.28 -2.60
CA ASP A 50 -4.92 -0.24 -3.27
C ASP A 50 -4.73 0.99 -2.38
N ALA A 51 -3.66 1.73 -2.65
CA ALA A 51 -3.38 3.04 -2.10
C ALA A 51 -3.38 4.10 -3.21
N ALA A 52 -3.66 5.33 -2.84
CA ALA A 52 -3.49 6.47 -3.71
C ALA A 52 -2.11 7.10 -3.49
N CYS A 53 -1.41 7.37 -4.58
CA CYS A 53 -0.04 7.83 -4.63
C CYS A 53 0.04 9.09 -5.49
N TRP A 54 0.58 10.18 -4.96
CA TRP A 54 0.79 11.40 -5.72
C TRP A 54 2.28 11.57 -5.99
N SER A 55 2.63 11.65 -7.29
CA SER A 55 4.01 11.99 -7.69
C SER A 55 4.30 13.47 -7.53
N ASP A 56 3.27 14.30 -7.70
CA ASP A 56 3.27 15.75 -7.61
C ASP A 56 1.85 16.23 -7.26
N GLU A 57 1.65 17.56 -7.20
CA GLU A 57 0.39 18.17 -6.73
C GLU A 57 -0.82 17.83 -7.61
N ASN A 58 -0.60 17.44 -8.87
CA ASN A 58 -1.66 17.25 -9.86
C ASN A 58 -1.79 15.80 -10.35
N THR A 59 -0.77 14.98 -10.15
CA THR A 59 -0.72 13.64 -10.73
C THR A 59 -0.94 12.57 -9.67
N LYS A 60 -2.16 12.02 -9.66
CA LYS A 60 -2.58 10.93 -8.77
C LYS A 60 -2.51 9.59 -9.49
N PHE A 61 -2.04 8.57 -8.77
CA PHE A 61 -2.02 7.17 -9.19
C PHE A 61 -2.72 6.29 -8.16
N THR A 62 -3.31 5.21 -8.64
CA THR A 62 -3.79 4.09 -7.82
C THR A 62 -2.79 2.96 -7.94
N CYS A 63 -2.25 2.50 -6.82
CA CYS A 63 -1.19 1.49 -6.76
C CYS A 63 -1.59 0.36 -5.78
N PRO A 64 -1.35 -0.92 -6.12
CA PRO A 64 -1.51 -2.01 -5.15
C PRO A 64 -0.59 -1.80 -3.94
N LYS A 65 -1.10 -1.89 -2.71
CA LYS A 65 -0.25 -1.70 -1.51
C LYS A 65 0.91 -2.69 -1.46
N THR A 66 0.70 -3.90 -1.95
CA THR A 66 1.71 -4.97 -1.99
C THR A 66 2.89 -4.65 -2.90
N SER A 67 2.73 -3.71 -3.85
CA SER A 67 3.81 -3.24 -4.73
C SER A 67 4.65 -2.12 -4.12
N CYS A 68 4.16 -1.49 -3.05
CA CYS A 68 4.79 -0.33 -2.42
C CYS A 68 5.93 -0.74 -1.46
N ARG A 69 7.07 -0.06 -1.62
CA ARG A 69 8.26 -0.25 -0.78
C ARG A 69 8.91 1.08 -0.44
N SER A 70 9.63 1.13 0.68
CA SER A 70 10.41 2.30 1.06
C SER A 70 11.45 2.65 -0.01
N VAL A 71 11.60 3.94 -0.29
CA VAL A 71 12.63 4.46 -1.19
C VAL A 71 14.02 4.29 -0.56
N LYS A 72 14.15 4.59 0.73
CA LYS A 72 15.45 4.59 1.43
C LYS A 72 15.88 3.20 1.93
N TYR A 73 14.92 2.36 2.31
CA TYR A 73 15.11 1.06 2.93
C TYR A 73 14.32 0.01 2.14
N ARG A 74 14.83 -0.39 0.97
CA ARG A 74 14.11 -1.19 -0.05
C ARG A 74 13.56 -2.54 0.45
N GLU A 75 14.07 -3.06 1.56
CA GLU A 75 13.58 -4.24 2.25
C GLU A 75 12.26 -4.02 3.00
N ARG A 76 11.88 -2.76 3.24
CA ARG A 76 10.65 -2.38 3.94
C ARG A 76 9.49 -2.28 2.97
N HIS A 77 8.48 -3.09 3.23
CA HIS A 77 7.23 -3.11 2.50
C HIS A 77 6.25 -2.05 3.05
N PHE A 78 5.10 -1.93 2.39
CA PHE A 78 3.98 -1.16 2.90
C PHE A 78 3.68 -1.46 4.38
N GLY A 79 3.43 -0.41 5.16
CA GLY A 79 3.19 -0.44 6.60
C GLY A 79 4.46 -0.43 7.47
N GLN A 80 5.64 -0.51 6.87
CA GLN A 80 6.91 -0.59 7.61
C GLN A 80 7.72 0.71 7.60
N LEU A 81 7.21 1.79 6.99
CA LEU A 81 7.78 3.12 7.19
C LEU A 81 7.75 3.53 8.66
N VAL A 82 8.71 4.36 9.04
CA VAL A 82 8.87 4.85 10.41
C VAL A 82 9.27 6.31 10.35
N TYR A 83 8.46 7.17 10.95
CA TYR A 83 8.78 8.56 11.25
C TYR A 83 9.06 8.74 12.74
N LEU A 84 9.96 9.67 13.06
CA LEU A 84 10.53 9.86 14.38
C LEU A 84 10.35 11.31 14.85
N HIS A 85 10.30 11.47 16.17
CA HIS A 85 10.17 12.77 16.83
C HIS A 85 8.97 13.57 16.33
N CYS A 86 7.87 12.87 16.03
CA CYS A 86 6.64 13.48 15.56
C CYS A 86 5.84 14.05 16.73
N LEU A 87 5.00 15.04 16.43
CA LEU A 87 4.20 15.73 17.44
C LEU A 87 2.76 15.93 16.98
N ASN A 88 1.85 15.93 17.94
CA ASN A 88 0.47 16.36 17.80
C ASN A 88 0.15 17.23 19.02
N GLU A 89 0.07 18.54 18.81
CA GLU A 89 -0.12 19.51 19.89
C GLU A 89 -1.53 19.46 20.47
N ASP A 90 -2.54 19.22 19.63
CA ASP A 90 -3.94 19.16 20.05
C ASP A 90 -4.18 17.99 21.02
N ALA A 91 -3.47 16.88 20.81
CA ALA A 91 -3.45 15.72 21.68
C ALA A 91 -2.34 15.76 22.76
N ALA A 92 -1.57 16.84 22.83
CA ALA A 92 -0.41 17.01 23.72
C ALA A 92 0.60 15.83 23.66
N LYS A 93 0.83 15.29 22.47
CA LYS A 93 1.80 14.20 22.23
C LYS A 93 3.03 14.74 21.53
N TYR A 94 4.19 14.47 22.12
CA TYR A 94 5.49 14.95 21.63
C TYR A 94 6.46 13.77 21.57
N ASP A 95 7.45 13.88 20.69
CA ASP A 95 8.50 12.87 20.51
C ASP A 95 7.98 11.45 20.20
N VAL A 96 6.98 11.37 19.33
CA VAL A 96 6.31 10.12 18.97
C VAL A 96 6.97 9.46 17.77
N LYS A 97 7.12 8.13 17.84
CA LYS A 97 7.43 7.28 16.69
C LYS A 97 6.12 6.91 15.98
N VAL A 98 6.01 7.21 14.70
CA VAL A 98 4.81 6.95 13.90
C VAL A 98 5.13 5.93 12.80
N HIS A 99 4.25 4.96 12.61
CA HIS A 99 4.24 4.05 11.47
C HIS A 99 3.16 4.53 10.50
N PRO A 100 3.47 5.42 9.54
CA PRO A 100 2.45 6.11 8.77
C PRO A 100 1.70 5.14 7.86
N ARG A 101 0.38 5.13 8.00
CA ARG A 101 -0.53 4.53 7.00
C ARG A 101 -0.70 5.46 5.81
N SER A 102 -0.85 6.76 6.09
CA SER A 102 -0.90 7.84 5.11
C SER A 102 0.08 8.94 5.50
N TYR A 103 0.60 9.67 4.52
CA TYR A 103 1.45 10.83 4.78
C TYR A 103 1.32 11.91 3.71
N HIS A 104 1.49 13.17 4.11
CA HIS A 104 1.49 14.32 3.22
C HIS A 104 2.66 15.23 3.55
N HIS A 105 3.52 15.49 2.56
CA HIS A 105 4.67 16.36 2.70
C HIS A 105 4.30 17.81 2.35
N TYR A 106 4.58 18.73 3.28
CA TYR A 106 4.37 20.17 3.13
C TYR A 106 5.73 20.88 3.20
N PRO A 107 6.40 21.10 2.07
CA PRO A 107 7.78 21.60 2.03
C PRO A 107 7.92 23.04 2.54
N LYS A 108 6.84 23.83 2.50
CA LYS A 108 6.82 25.21 3.01
C LYS A 108 6.50 25.29 4.51
N GLY A 109 6.33 24.15 5.17
CA GLY A 109 5.93 24.06 6.58
C GLY A 109 4.49 24.48 6.82
N ASP A 110 4.07 24.38 8.08
CA ASP A 110 2.82 24.94 8.57
C ASP A 110 3.10 26.37 9.04
N PRO A 111 2.31 27.39 8.61
CA PRO A 111 2.49 28.78 9.02
C PRO A 111 2.39 29.02 10.53
N LYS A 112 1.84 28.07 11.30
CA LYS A 112 1.96 28.06 12.77
C LYS A 112 3.43 28.01 13.23
N TRP A 113 4.30 27.41 12.42
CA TRP A 113 5.70 27.13 12.70
C TRP A 113 6.63 27.90 11.75
N ASN A 114 6.53 29.23 11.76
CA ASN A 114 7.31 30.17 10.95
C ASN A 114 8.85 30.05 11.07
N PHE A 115 9.36 29.21 11.99
CA PHE A 115 10.78 29.00 12.25
C PHE A 115 11.31 27.65 11.74
N VAL A 116 10.51 26.86 11.03
CA VAL A 116 10.92 25.57 10.48
C VAL A 116 11.15 25.72 8.97
N PRO A 117 12.37 26.07 8.53
CA PRO A 117 12.67 26.28 7.12
C PRO A 117 12.57 25.01 6.27
N THR A 118 12.43 23.84 6.91
CA THR A 118 12.60 22.51 6.31
C THR A 118 11.30 21.74 6.07
N GLY A 119 10.14 22.35 6.36
CA GLY A 119 8.85 21.71 6.16
C GLY A 119 8.54 20.57 7.12
N PHE A 120 7.34 20.03 6.98
CA PHE A 120 6.84 18.89 7.76
C PHE A 120 6.28 17.82 6.84
N VAL A 121 6.29 16.58 7.32
CA VAL A 121 5.39 15.55 6.81
C VAL A 121 4.32 15.29 7.86
N ALA A 122 3.05 15.48 7.50
CA ALA A 122 1.96 14.99 8.32
C ALA A 122 1.81 13.50 8.08
N ALA A 123 1.70 12.73 9.15
CA ALA A 123 1.61 11.29 9.11
C ALA A 123 0.42 10.81 9.92
N PHE A 124 -0.45 10.03 9.28
CA PHE A 124 -1.58 9.39 9.94
C PHE A 124 -1.13 8.05 10.54
N ASP A 125 -1.20 7.96 11.85
CA ASP A 125 -0.90 6.73 12.58
C ASP A 125 -2.15 5.84 12.65
N ASN A 126 -2.02 4.59 12.20
CA ASN A 126 -3.15 3.67 12.21
C ASN A 126 -3.56 3.23 13.62
N VAL A 127 -2.62 3.22 14.58
CA VAL A 127 -2.88 2.71 15.92
C VAL A 127 -3.60 3.76 16.76
N SER A 128 -3.10 4.99 16.77
CA SER A 128 -3.72 6.07 17.53
C SER A 128 -4.82 6.82 16.79
N HIS A 129 -4.97 6.59 15.48
CA HIS A 129 -5.91 7.32 14.61
C HIS A 129 -5.74 8.85 14.67
N LEU A 130 -4.50 9.30 14.87
CA LEU A 130 -4.14 10.71 14.93
C LEU A 130 -3.18 11.08 13.80
N TRP A 131 -3.28 12.33 13.35
CA TRP A 131 -2.27 12.95 12.50
C TRP A 131 -1.16 13.52 13.37
N TYR A 132 0.09 13.27 13.00
CA TYR A 132 1.25 13.87 13.63
C TYR A 132 2.06 14.64 12.61
N ASN A 133 2.60 15.79 13.01
CA ASN A 133 3.59 16.52 12.25
C ASN A 133 4.98 16.00 12.60
N CYS A 134 5.71 15.52 11.61
CA CYS A 134 7.09 15.08 11.74
C CYS A 134 7.98 16.05 10.96
N LEU A 135 9.00 16.60 11.62
CA LEU A 135 9.95 17.52 10.98
C LEU A 135 10.67 16.81 9.83
N TYR A 136 10.55 17.32 8.61
CA TYR A 136 10.97 16.59 7.41
C TYR A 136 12.50 16.46 7.34
N ASP A 137 13.26 17.56 7.33
CA ASP A 137 14.73 17.47 7.18
C ASP A 137 15.53 17.19 8.45
N SER A 138 14.89 17.19 9.63
CA SER A 138 15.62 16.92 10.87
C SER A 138 16.00 15.44 11.03
N LYS A 139 15.32 14.54 10.32
CA LYS A 139 15.52 13.09 10.40
C LYS A 139 15.40 12.43 9.03
N LYS A 140 16.39 11.60 8.68
CA LYS A 140 16.36 10.82 7.43
C LYS A 140 15.12 9.95 7.29
N ASN A 141 14.62 9.42 8.40
CA ASN A 141 13.38 8.66 8.49
C ASN A 141 12.15 9.45 7.99
N ASN A 142 12.05 10.72 8.35
CA ASN A 142 10.87 11.55 8.04
C ASN A 142 10.83 11.98 6.57
N GLN A 143 11.95 11.86 5.86
CA GLN A 143 12.02 12.06 4.41
C GLN A 143 11.83 10.76 3.61
N ASP A 144 11.54 9.64 4.28
CA ASP A 144 11.31 8.37 3.59
C ASP A 144 9.87 8.31 3.06
N THR A 145 9.73 7.70 1.89
CA THR A 145 8.47 7.66 1.12
C THR A 145 8.31 6.29 0.48
N TYR A 146 7.13 6.00 -0.05
CA TYR A 146 6.93 4.81 -0.86
C TYR A 146 7.28 5.08 -2.33
N THR A 147 7.92 4.10 -2.96
CA THR A 147 7.85 3.85 -4.40
C THR A 147 6.99 2.61 -4.62
N CYS A 148 6.04 2.68 -5.53
CA CYS A 148 5.13 1.60 -5.86
C CYS A 148 5.24 1.23 -7.34
N SER A 149 5.13 -0.06 -7.68
CA SER A 149 5.00 -0.54 -9.06
C SER A 149 3.54 -0.81 -9.43
N ASP A 150 3.30 -1.12 -10.69
CA ASP A 150 1.98 -1.52 -11.20
C ASP A 150 0.89 -0.46 -11.01
N CYS A 151 1.31 0.80 -10.89
CA CYS A 151 0.42 1.94 -10.66
C CYS A 151 -0.29 2.35 -11.95
N LYS A 152 -1.55 2.76 -11.83
CA LYS A 152 -2.36 3.33 -12.91
C LYS A 152 -2.70 4.77 -12.56
N GLN A 153 -2.56 5.69 -13.50
CA GLN A 153 -2.96 7.07 -13.28
C GLN A 153 -4.47 7.12 -13.02
N ALA A 154 -4.86 7.79 -11.93
CA ALA A 154 -6.26 7.98 -11.59
C ALA A 154 -6.86 8.99 -12.56
N SER A 155 -8.01 8.64 -13.14
CA SER A 155 -8.78 9.48 -14.07
C SER A 155 -9.57 10.56 -13.35
#